data_AF-A0A5B7H370-F1
#
_entry.id   AF-A0A5B7H370-F1
#
_cell.length_a   1.000
_cell.length_b   1.000
_cell.length_c   1.000
_cell.angle_alpha   90.00
_cell.angle_beta   90.00
_cell.angle_gamma   90.00
#
_symmetry.space_group_name_H-M   'P 1'
#
loop_
_entity.id
_entity.type
_entity.pdbx_description
1 polymer ?
#
loop_
_entity_poly.entity_id
_entity_poly.type
_entity_poly.pdbx_seq_one_letter_code
_entity_poly.pdbx_strand_id
1 'polypeptide(L)'
;MMNQFSAETLKPVKRGDVLLTSQPFVYLVSGSLKSLYCDFCMAKKSGKGLRRCSGCRLEHYCGRECQAAAWKIHRLECQRLKRVAPRVPPDTARLMAKIVSQIDIPHTYKNRNKGSCEKPSGLHMTIPV
;
A
#
# COMPACT_ATOMS: atom_id res chain seq x y z
N MET A 1 17.92 5.06 -27.42
CA MET A 1 18.74 5.64 -26.34
C MET A 1 17.99 5.44 -25.04
N MET A 2 18.49 4.58 -24.15
CA MET A 2 17.93 4.45 -22.80
C MET A 2 18.55 5.57 -21.96
N ASN A 3 17.73 6.52 -21.51
CA ASN A 3 18.20 7.55 -20.58
C ASN A 3 18.53 6.86 -19.25
N GLN A 4 19.79 6.96 -18.84
CA GLN A 4 20.25 6.52 -17.53
C GLN A 4 19.93 7.64 -16.54
N PHE A 5 18.99 7.42 -15.64
CA PHE A 5 18.72 8.33 -14.53
C PHE A 5 19.68 7.98 -13.37
N SER A 6 20.50 8.94 -12.95
CA SER A 6 21.34 8.86 -11.75
C SER A 6 20.83 9.79 -10.66
N ALA A 7 21.18 9.51 -9.40
CA ALA A 7 20.92 10.38 -8.26
C ALA A 7 22.25 10.71 -7.57
N GLU A 8 22.47 12.00 -7.28
CA GLU A 8 23.71 12.51 -6.69
C GLU A 8 23.42 13.34 -5.43
N THR A 9 24.36 13.35 -4.48
CA THR A 9 24.24 14.13 -3.25
C THR A 9 24.76 15.54 -3.45
N LEU A 10 23.96 16.55 -3.10
CA LEU A 10 24.38 17.97 -3.18
C LEU A 10 25.19 18.44 -1.96
N LYS A 11 25.26 17.64 -0.90
CA LYS A 11 25.93 17.95 0.38
C LYS A 11 26.69 16.73 0.88
N PRO A 12 27.75 16.91 1.70
CA PRO A 12 28.42 15.79 2.36
C PRO A 12 27.44 14.96 3.19
N VAL A 13 27.53 13.64 3.06
CA VAL A 13 26.68 12.67 3.77
C VAL A 13 27.56 11.81 4.67
N LYS A 14 27.08 11.50 5.87
CA LYS A 14 27.75 10.64 6.85
C LYS A 14 27.11 9.24 6.88
N ARG A 15 27.87 8.27 7.38
CA ARG A 15 27.35 6.92 7.64
C ARG A 15 26.16 6.99 8.58
N GLY A 16 25.09 6.28 8.22
CA GLY A 16 23.83 6.28 8.97
C GLY A 16 22.83 7.36 8.55
N ASP A 17 23.20 8.32 7.70
CA ASP A 17 22.27 9.34 7.20
C ASP A 17 21.17 8.69 6.33
N VAL A 18 19.94 9.15 6.54
CA VAL A 18 18.81 8.82 5.67
C VAL A 18 18.81 9.78 4.49
N LEU A 19 19.09 9.25 3.30
CA LEU A 19 19.14 10.05 2.07
C LEU A 19 17.75 10.40 1.56
N LEU A 20 16.87 9.40 1.58
CA LEU A 20 15.50 9.54 1.10
C LEU A 20 14.57 8.67 1.94
N THR A 21 13.45 9.26 2.33
CA THR A 21 12.26 8.52 2.77
C THR A 21 11.14 8.89 1.81
N SER A 22 10.50 7.90 1.22
CA SER A 22 9.34 8.12 0.35
C SER A 22 8.24 7.14 0.66
N GLN A 23 7.01 7.65 0.77
CA GLN A 23 5.85 6.77 0.77
C GLN A 23 5.76 6.03 -0.58
N PRO A 24 5.42 4.73 -0.58
CA PRO A 24 5.21 4.01 -1.82
C PRO A 24 4.04 4.61 -2.60
N PHE A 25 4.17 4.71 -3.92
CA PHE A 25 3.10 5.21 -4.79
C PHE A 25 1.84 4.35 -4.65
N VAL A 26 2.01 3.03 -4.68
CA VAL A 26 1.02 2.03 -4.29
C VAL A 26 1.72 0.86 -3.59
N TYR A 27 0.96 0.05 -2.89
CA TYR A 27 1.48 -1.14 -2.22
C TYR A 27 0.40 -2.22 -2.09
N LEU A 28 0.84 -3.44 -1.79
CA LEU A 28 -0.03 -4.61 -1.61
C LEU A 28 0.62 -5.57 -0.61
N VAL A 29 -0.18 -6.10 0.32
CA VAL A 29 0.22 -7.26 1.14
C VAL A 29 0.11 -8.52 0.27
N SER A 30 1.15 -9.36 0.26
CA SER A 30 1.11 -10.61 -0.53
C SER A 30 -0.05 -11.53 -0.11
N GLY A 31 -0.57 -12.30 -1.06
CA GLY A 31 -1.56 -13.35 -0.83
C GLY A 31 -1.22 -14.29 0.33
N SER A 32 0.05 -14.69 0.46
CA SER A 32 0.53 -15.59 1.52
C SER A 32 0.55 -14.97 2.92
N LEU A 33 0.50 -13.64 3.00
CA LEU A 33 0.52 -12.87 4.24
C LEU A 33 -0.86 -12.30 4.59
N LYS A 34 -1.90 -12.60 3.79
CA LYS A 34 -3.28 -12.25 4.10
C LYS A 34 -3.70 -12.93 5.40
N SER A 35 -4.43 -12.21 6.25
CA SER A 35 -4.75 -12.50 7.66
C SER A 35 -3.70 -12.09 8.71
N LEU A 36 -2.42 -11.93 8.33
CA LEU A 36 -1.37 -11.53 9.27
C LEU A 36 -1.11 -10.02 9.24
N TYR A 37 -1.22 -9.39 8.08
CA TYR A 37 -0.90 -7.98 7.89
C TYR A 37 -2.09 -7.18 7.37
N CYS A 38 -2.28 -5.97 7.89
CA CYS A 38 -3.30 -5.05 7.43
C CYS A 38 -2.99 -4.53 6.02
N ASP A 39 -3.97 -4.63 5.10
CA ASP A 39 -3.88 -4.13 3.73
C ASP A 39 -3.79 -2.60 3.61
N PHE A 40 -4.04 -1.86 4.71
CA PHE A 40 -3.87 -0.42 4.75
C PHE A 40 -2.55 0.00 5.40
N CYS A 41 -2.30 -0.36 6.66
CA CYS A 41 -1.15 0.15 7.41
C CYS A 41 0.06 -0.79 7.40
N MET A 42 -0.07 -2.01 6.87
CA MET A 42 0.94 -3.07 6.94
C MET A 42 1.40 -3.43 8.36
N ALA A 43 0.67 -3.03 9.40
CA ALA A 43 0.96 -3.53 10.74
C ALA A 43 0.66 -5.03 10.81
N LYS A 44 1.60 -5.81 11.36
CA LYS A 44 1.38 -7.21 11.72
C LYS A 44 0.36 -7.25 12.84
N LYS A 45 -0.63 -8.13 12.74
CA LYS A 45 -1.63 -8.27 13.80
C LYS A 45 -1.08 -9.09 14.96
N SER A 46 -1.13 -8.50 16.17
CA SER A 46 -1.00 -9.19 17.44
C SER A 46 -2.39 -9.30 18.10
N GLY A 47 -2.83 -10.51 18.43
CA GLY A 47 -4.13 -10.76 19.08
C GLY A 47 -5.31 -11.06 18.12
N LYS A 48 -6.51 -10.51 18.41
CA LYS A 48 -7.74 -10.76 17.64
C LYS A 48 -7.51 -10.58 16.13
N GLY A 49 -7.88 -11.55 15.29
CA GLY A 49 -7.56 -11.53 13.84
C GLY A 49 -8.04 -10.29 13.07
N LEU A 50 -7.51 -10.10 11.87
CA LEU A 50 -7.90 -8.99 10.98
C LEU A 50 -9.33 -9.15 10.45
N ARG A 51 -9.99 -8.02 10.21
CA ARG A 51 -11.33 -7.98 9.62
C ARG A 51 -11.24 -8.00 8.10
N ARG A 52 -11.93 -8.94 7.47
CA ARG A 52 -12.06 -8.98 6.01
C ARG A 52 -13.02 -7.91 5.51
N CYS A 53 -12.72 -7.32 4.36
CA CYS A 53 -13.70 -6.54 3.61
C CYS A 53 -14.94 -7.41 3.34
N SER A 54 -16.13 -6.93 3.73
CA SER A 54 -17.37 -7.68 3.53
C SER A 54 -17.76 -7.86 2.06
N GLY A 55 -17.29 -6.96 1.17
CA GLY A 55 -17.58 -7.01 -0.26
C GLY A 55 -16.76 -8.07 -1.01
N CYS A 56 -15.44 -7.88 -1.07
CA CYS A 56 -14.55 -8.77 -1.83
C CYS A 56 -13.99 -9.95 -1.02
N ARG A 57 -14.05 -9.89 0.32
CA ARG A 57 -13.46 -10.87 1.26
C ARG A 57 -11.95 -11.11 1.12
N LEU A 58 -11.25 -10.35 0.28
CA LEU A 58 -9.82 -10.54 -0.02
C LEU A 58 -8.90 -9.63 0.79
N GLU A 59 -9.23 -8.34 0.92
CA GLU A 59 -8.44 -7.42 1.75
C GLU A 59 -8.82 -7.51 3.24
N HIS A 60 -7.82 -7.38 4.11
CA HIS A 60 -7.89 -7.53 5.55
C HIS A 60 -7.42 -6.26 6.26
N TYR A 61 -8.15 -5.81 7.29
CA TYR A 61 -7.85 -4.56 7.97
C TYR A 61 -7.85 -4.72 9.49
N CYS A 62 -7.10 -3.86 10.18
CA CYS A 62 -7.13 -3.78 11.65
C CYS A 62 -8.55 -3.51 12.19
N GLY A 63 -9.32 -2.72 11.45
CA GLY A 63 -10.67 -2.29 11.83
C GLY A 63 -11.29 -1.37 10.79
N ARG A 64 -12.44 -0.77 11.15
CA ARG A 64 -13.23 0.10 10.27
C ARG A 64 -12.43 1.32 9.79
N GLU A 65 -11.53 1.85 10.63
CA GLU A 65 -10.69 2.99 10.28
C GLU A 65 -9.75 2.69 9.10
N CYS A 66 -8.97 1.61 9.19
CA CYS A 66 -8.08 1.16 8.11
C CYS A 66 -8.85 0.84 6.82
N GLN A 67 -10.01 0.18 6.94
CA GLN A 67 -10.87 -0.11 5.78
C GLN A 67 -11.37 1.18 5.11
N ALA A 68 -11.82 2.15 5.90
CA ALA A 68 -12.35 3.40 5.41
C ALA A 68 -11.25 4.30 4.81
N ALA A 69 -10.02 4.23 5.33
CA ALA A 69 -8.86 4.93 4.78
C ALA A 69 -8.36 4.29 3.47
N ALA A 70 -8.41 2.97 3.35
CA ALA A 70 -8.08 2.25 2.10
C ALA A 70 -9.14 2.44 1.00
N TRP A 71 -10.37 2.81 1.36
CA TRP A 71 -11.53 2.79 0.47
C TRP A 71 -11.36 3.59 -0.82
N LYS A 72 -10.61 4.70 -0.80
CA LYS A 72 -10.32 5.53 -1.98
C LYS A 72 -9.88 4.69 -3.19
N ILE A 73 -8.89 3.83 -2.99
CA ILE A 73 -8.31 2.95 -4.01
C ILE A 73 -9.06 1.61 -4.00
N HIS A 74 -9.29 1.02 -2.82
CA HIS A 74 -9.89 -0.29 -2.71
C HIS A 74 -11.26 -0.39 -3.38
N ARG A 75 -12.10 0.64 -3.34
CA ARG A 75 -13.44 0.63 -3.99
C ARG A 75 -13.38 0.32 -5.48
N LEU A 76 -12.32 0.74 -6.17
CA LEU A 76 -12.11 0.51 -7.59
C LEU A 76 -11.78 -0.98 -7.86
N GLU A 77 -11.06 -1.63 -6.95
CA GLU A 77 -10.69 -3.04 -7.05
C GLU A 77 -11.79 -3.97 -6.50
N CYS A 78 -12.50 -3.54 -5.46
CA CYS A 78 -13.38 -4.37 -4.62
C CYS A 78 -14.47 -5.09 -5.43
N GLN A 79 -15.19 -4.37 -6.30
CA GLN A 79 -16.24 -4.97 -7.12
C GLN A 79 -15.68 -5.96 -8.14
N ARG A 80 -14.50 -5.69 -8.68
CA ARG A 80 -13.83 -6.58 -9.65
C ARG A 80 -13.39 -7.87 -8.97
N LEU A 81 -12.77 -7.77 -7.80
CA LEU A 81 -12.38 -8.93 -6.97
C LEU A 81 -13.59 -9.78 -6.58
N LYS A 82 -14.71 -9.15 -6.21
CA LYS A 82 -15.94 -9.87 -5.88
C LYS A 82 -16.45 -10.71 -7.06
N ARG A 83 -16.40 -10.17 -8.29
CA ARG A 83 -16.89 -10.86 -9.50
C ARG A 83 -16.04 -12.06 -9.90
N VAL A 84 -14.73 -11.99 -9.67
CA VAL A 84 -13.80 -13.07 -10.08
C VAL A 84 -13.62 -14.14 -9.00
N ALA A 85 -14.20 -13.95 -7.81
CA ALA A 85 -14.17 -14.95 -6.75
C ALA A 85 -14.77 -16.29 -7.23
N PRO A 86 -14.18 -17.44 -6.84
CA PRO A 86 -13.10 -17.62 -5.86
C PRO A 86 -11.69 -17.44 -6.43
N ARG A 87 -11.53 -17.14 -7.73
CA ARG A 87 -10.21 -16.93 -8.33
C ARG A 87 -9.58 -15.65 -7.77
N VAL A 88 -8.37 -15.77 -7.25
CA VAL A 88 -7.57 -14.63 -6.79
C VAL A 88 -6.54 -14.28 -7.87
N PRO A 89 -6.55 -13.06 -8.44
CA PRO A 89 -5.51 -12.64 -9.37
C PRO A 89 -4.13 -12.63 -8.69
N PRO A 90 -3.04 -12.96 -9.40
CA PRO A 90 -1.69 -12.92 -8.84
C PRO A 90 -1.32 -11.53 -8.28
N ASP A 91 -0.45 -11.49 -7.26
CA ASP A 91 -0.06 -10.25 -6.57
C ASP A 91 0.45 -9.17 -7.53
N THR A 92 1.25 -9.55 -8.54
CA THR A 92 1.74 -8.62 -9.58
C THR A 92 0.60 -7.99 -10.38
N ALA A 93 -0.39 -8.77 -10.80
CA ALA A 93 -1.54 -8.25 -11.55
C ALA A 93 -2.36 -7.27 -10.71
N ARG A 94 -2.53 -7.56 -9.43
CA ARG A 94 -3.21 -6.67 -8.48
C ARG A 94 -2.43 -5.39 -8.22
N LEU A 95 -1.10 -5.48 -8.10
CA LEU A 95 -0.24 -4.31 -7.94
C LEU A 95 -0.34 -3.38 -9.16
N MET A 96 -0.26 -3.93 -10.37
CA MET A 96 -0.44 -3.16 -11.61
C MET A 96 -1.82 -2.48 -11.68
N ALA A 97 -2.88 -3.20 -11.30
CA ALA A 97 -4.22 -2.63 -11.24
C ALA A 97 -4.32 -1.47 -10.23
N LYS A 98 -3.62 -1.54 -9.09
CA LYS A 98 -3.53 -0.44 -8.13
C LYS A 98 -2.75 0.76 -8.71
N ILE A 99 -1.67 0.55 -9.46
CA ILE A 99 -0.92 1.63 -10.13
C ILE A 99 -1.86 2.41 -11.07
N VAL A 100 -2.53 1.71 -11.98
CA VAL A 100 -3.49 2.33 -12.93
C VAL A 100 -4.59 3.07 -12.16
N SER A 101 -5.18 2.42 -11.16
CA SER A 101 -6.21 3.03 -10.32
C SER A 101 -5.72 4.27 -9.58
N GLN A 102 -4.45 4.34 -9.19
CA GLN A 102 -3.87 5.48 -8.49
C GLN A 102 -3.60 6.66 -9.42
N ILE A 103 -3.21 6.41 -10.66
CA ILE A 103 -3.02 7.42 -11.71
C ILE A 103 -4.35 8.07 -12.07
N ASP A 104 -5.43 7.28 -12.17
CA ASP A 104 -6.76 7.77 -12.55
C ASP A 104 -7.44 8.63 -11.45
N ILE A 105 -6.89 8.67 -10.23
CA ILE A 105 -7.49 9.45 -9.15
C ILE A 105 -7.03 10.91 -9.23
N PRO A 106 -7.95 11.88 -9.31
CA PRO A 106 -7.59 13.29 -9.28
C PRO A 106 -6.73 13.64 -8.06
N HIS A 107 -5.64 14.40 -8.28
CA HIS A 107 -4.75 14.87 -7.23
C HIS A 107 -5.47 15.71 -6.15
N THR A 108 -6.60 16.32 -6.51
CA THR A 108 -7.44 17.11 -5.61
C THR A 108 -8.26 16.27 -4.61
N TYR A 109 -8.26 14.94 -4.73
CA TYR A 109 -9.00 14.08 -3.81
C TYR A 109 -8.43 14.15 -2.39
N LYS A 110 -9.20 14.74 -1.48
CA LYS A 110 -8.93 14.76 -0.03
C LYS A 110 -9.46 13.49 0.63
N ASN A 111 -8.59 12.73 1.30
CA ASN A 111 -9.05 11.66 2.18
C ASN A 111 -9.60 12.29 3.47
N ARG A 112 -10.92 12.19 3.68
CA ARG A 112 -11.61 12.74 4.84
C ARG A 112 -11.45 11.90 6.11
N ASN A 113 -10.96 10.66 5.99
CA ASN A 113 -10.79 9.77 7.12
C ASN A 113 -9.36 9.88 7.67
N LYS A 114 -9.18 10.74 8.68
CA LYS A 114 -8.02 10.70 9.59
C LYS A 114 -8.31 9.68 10.68
N GLY A 115 -8.03 8.41 10.40
CA GLY A 115 -8.01 7.38 11.44
C GLY A 115 -6.71 7.46 12.24
N SER A 116 -6.66 6.75 13.37
CA SER A 116 -5.46 6.63 14.22
C SER A 116 -4.29 5.88 13.56
N CYS A 117 -4.56 5.24 12.42
CA CYS A 117 -3.62 4.35 11.75
C CYS A 117 -3.09 5.00 10.48
N GLU A 118 -1.77 5.02 10.33
CA GLU A 118 -1.09 5.63 9.18
C GLU A 118 -0.70 4.59 8.12
N LYS A 119 -0.41 5.07 6.92
CA LYS A 119 0.16 4.23 5.86
C LYS A 119 1.55 3.72 6.29
N PRO A 120 2.05 2.61 5.71
CA PRO A 120 3.43 2.20 5.94
C PRO A 120 4.39 3.36 5.70
N SER A 121 5.23 3.63 6.69
CA SER A 121 6.39 4.52 6.53
C SER A 121 7.25 3.99 5.39
N GLY A 122 7.74 4.90 4.57
CA GLY A 122 8.44 4.59 3.32
C GLY A 122 9.64 3.66 3.46
N LEU A 123 10.09 3.10 2.34
CA LEU A 123 11.40 2.45 2.29
C LEU A 123 12.48 3.52 2.61
N HIS A 124 13.34 3.22 3.59
CA HIS A 124 14.46 4.10 3.94
C HIS A 124 15.68 3.71 3.10
N MET A 125 16.14 4.61 2.21
CA MET A 125 17.44 4.45 1.58
C MET A 125 18.51 5.05 2.48
N THR A 126 19.36 4.17 3.02
CA THR A 126 20.56 4.51 3.78
C THR A 126 21.79 4.14 2.97
N ILE A 127 22.92 4.81 3.23
CA ILE A 127 24.21 4.39 2.69
C ILE A 127 24.58 3.06 3.38
N PRO A 128 24.78 1.95 2.63
CA PRO A 128 25.20 0.69 3.23
C PRO A 128 26.57 0.84 3.90
N VAL A 129 26.73 0.11 5.01
CA VAL A 129 27.95 0.07 5.83
C VAL A 129 29.13 -0.49 5.04
#